data_AF-A0A087GT34-F1
#
_entry.id   AF-A0A087GT34-F1
#
_cell.length_a   1.000
_cell.length_b   1.000
_cell.length_c   1.000
_cell.angle_alpha   90.00
_cell.angle_beta   90.00
_cell.angle_gamma   90.00
#
_symmetry.space_group_name_H-M   'P 1'
#
loop_
_entity.id
_entity.type
_entity.pdbx_description
1 polymer ?
#
loop_
_entity_poly.entity_id
_entity_poly.type
_entity_poly.pdbx_seq_one_letter_code
_entity_poly.pdbx_strand_id
1 'polypeptide(L)'
;MKQKVIMLMLLLQLLFLNSLSLKHSLAKPNANITIMGLVYCDMCSNNSFSKHSYFIPGVEVRIICRFNAASSRTREMLTFSANRTTNKLGLYKLDITSLEGVTCAEEAEKGSLMASCQASLIGSSSDSCNVPGYKTTTDQVVFKSERSNLCVYGFTSLNFKPLKKNLDLCGK
;
A
#
# COMPACT_ATOMS: atom_id res chain seq x y z
N MET A 1 54.95 -16.94 -38.16
CA MET A 1 54.46 -17.72 -36.99
C MET A 1 54.23 -16.84 -35.76
N LYS A 2 55.20 -16.00 -35.35
CA LYS A 2 55.09 -15.10 -34.18
C LYS A 2 53.85 -14.19 -34.18
N GLN A 3 53.49 -13.59 -35.31
CA GLN A 3 52.38 -12.64 -35.41
C GLN A 3 50.99 -13.30 -35.23
N LYS A 4 50.82 -14.55 -35.70
CA LYS A 4 49.57 -15.32 -35.51
C LYS A 4 49.36 -15.73 -34.05
N VAL A 5 50.44 -16.04 -33.34
CA VAL A 5 50.42 -16.38 -31.91
C VAL A 5 50.05 -15.17 -31.06
N ILE A 6 50.59 -13.99 -31.38
CA ILE A 6 50.25 -12.73 -30.68
C ILE A 6 48.77 -12.37 -30.87
N MET A 7 48.25 -12.55 -32.08
CA MET A 7 46.84 -12.26 -32.40
C MET A 7 45.89 -13.22 -31.68
N LEU A 8 46.26 -14.51 -31.57
CA LEU A 8 45.51 -15.51 -30.80
C LEU A 8 45.49 -15.20 -29.30
N MET A 9 46.61 -14.75 -28.73
CA MET A 9 46.68 -14.36 -27.31
C MET A 9 45.81 -13.13 -27.03
N LEU A 10 45.78 -12.14 -27.92
CA LEU A 10 44.90 -10.97 -27.80
C LEU A 10 43.42 -11.34 -27.87
N LEU A 11 43.05 -12.25 -28.78
CA LEU A 11 41.67 -12.75 -28.91
C LEU A 11 41.23 -13.48 -27.64
N LEU A 12 42.12 -14.29 -27.06
CA LEU A 12 41.85 -15.03 -25.84
C LEU A 12 41.65 -14.08 -24.64
N GLN A 13 42.46 -13.02 -24.52
CA GLN A 13 42.31 -11.98 -23.50
C GLN A 13 40.97 -11.22 -23.61
N LEU A 14 40.50 -10.95 -24.84
CA LEU A 14 39.18 -10.34 -25.09
C LEU A 14 38.02 -11.25 -24.67
N LEU A 15 38.17 -12.57 -24.81
CA LEU A 15 37.17 -13.55 -24.38
C LEU A 15 37.08 -13.67 -22.84
N PHE A 16 38.21 -13.49 -22.14
CA PHE A 16 38.25 -13.50 -20.67
C PHE A 16 37.67 -12.22 -20.03
N LEU A 17 37.78 -11.07 -20.72
CA LEU A 17 37.18 -9.82 -20.25
C LEU A 17 35.64 -9.86 -20.23
N ASN A 18 35.03 -10.63 -21.14
CA ASN A 18 33.57 -10.79 -21.20
C ASN A 18 33.00 -11.81 -20.20
N SER A 19 33.84 -12.67 -19.61
CA SER A 19 33.40 -13.71 -18.66
C SER A 19 33.42 -13.26 -17.20
N LEU A 20 34.01 -12.09 -16.90
CA LEU A 20 34.12 -11.53 -15.55
C LEU A 20 33.08 -10.43 -15.26
N SER A 21 31.90 -10.50 -15.87
CA SER A 21 30.75 -9.73 -15.40
C SER A 21 30.08 -10.48 -14.25
N LEU A 22 30.70 -10.43 -13.07
CA LEU A 22 30.01 -10.80 -11.83
C LEU A 22 28.92 -9.74 -11.64
N LYS A 23 27.71 -10.02 -12.14
CA LYS A 23 26.52 -9.26 -11.75
C LYS A 23 26.39 -9.45 -10.25
N HIS A 24 26.97 -8.54 -9.49
CA HIS A 24 26.72 -8.41 -8.07
C HIS A 24 25.21 -8.23 -7.99
N SER A 25 24.50 -9.25 -7.54
CA SER A 25 23.09 -9.12 -7.20
C SER A 25 23.07 -8.13 -6.04
N LEU A 26 22.96 -6.85 -6.35
CA LEU A 26 22.72 -5.81 -5.36
C LEU A 26 21.51 -6.32 -4.57
N ALA A 27 21.69 -6.58 -3.26
CA ALA A 27 20.61 -7.05 -2.42
C ALA A 27 19.41 -6.13 -2.66
N LYS A 28 18.31 -6.69 -3.18
CA LYS A 28 17.15 -5.88 -3.54
C LYS A 28 16.71 -5.15 -2.27
N PRO A 29 16.56 -3.82 -2.31
CA PRO A 29 16.14 -3.09 -1.12
C PRO A 29 14.78 -3.63 -0.68
N ASN A 30 14.63 -3.87 0.62
CA ASN A 30 13.35 -4.24 1.20
C ASN A 30 12.34 -3.10 1.00
N ALA A 31 11.12 -3.40 0.55
CA ALA A 31 10.09 -2.39 0.48
C ALA A 31 9.45 -2.16 1.85
N ASN A 32 9.19 -0.89 2.14
CA ASN A 32 8.33 -0.48 3.25
C ASN A 32 6.98 -0.09 2.67
N ILE A 33 5.92 -0.72 3.14
CA ILE A 33 4.56 -0.43 2.70
C ILE A 33 3.76 0.12 3.88
N THR A 34 3.15 1.29 3.68
CA THR A 34 2.20 1.86 4.63
C THR A 34 0.83 1.90 3.98
N ILE A 35 -0.17 1.33 4.65
CA ILE A 35 -1.58 1.45 4.30
C ILE A 35 -2.22 2.33 5.35
N MET A 36 -2.95 3.36 4.92
CA MET A 36 -3.60 4.29 5.84
C MET A 36 -4.90 4.84 5.28
N GLY A 37 -5.78 5.28 6.17
CA GLY A 37 -7.02 5.96 5.82
C GLY A 37 -7.68 6.54 7.06
N LEU A 38 -8.77 7.27 6.85
CA LEU A 38 -9.49 7.98 7.90
C LEU A 38 -10.88 7.40 8.10
N VAL A 39 -11.35 7.44 9.34
CA VAL A 39 -12.76 7.22 9.68
C VAL A 39 -13.33 8.48 10.31
N TYR A 40 -14.47 8.91 9.80
CA TYR A 40 -15.18 10.07 10.32
C TYR A 40 -16.66 9.77 10.56
N CYS A 41 -17.28 10.60 11.39
CA CYS A 41 -18.71 10.67 11.55
C CYS A 41 -19.27 11.66 10.53
N ASP A 42 -20.16 11.21 9.66
CA ASP A 42 -21.01 12.07 8.88
C ASP A 42 -22.30 12.37 9.64
N MET A 43 -22.26 13.44 10.44
CA MET A 43 -23.40 13.88 11.25
C MET A 43 -24.65 14.21 10.42
N CYS A 44 -24.48 14.52 9.14
CA CYS A 44 -25.57 14.90 8.26
C CYS A 44 -26.07 13.77 7.36
N SER A 45 -25.47 12.58 7.46
CA SER A 45 -25.90 11.39 6.72
C SER A 45 -25.94 11.59 5.20
N ASN A 46 -25.08 12.46 4.67
CA ASN A 46 -24.93 12.77 3.24
C ASN A 46 -23.92 11.84 2.53
N ASN A 47 -23.34 10.88 3.25
CA ASN A 47 -22.16 10.08 2.90
C ASN A 47 -21.02 10.94 2.34
N SER A 48 -20.79 12.12 2.91
CA SER A 48 -19.71 13.02 2.48
C SER A 48 -19.14 13.77 3.67
N PHE A 49 -17.89 14.19 3.57
CA PHE A 49 -17.28 14.98 4.64
C PHE A 49 -17.82 16.41 4.58
N SER A 50 -18.29 16.93 5.71
CA SER A 50 -18.91 18.25 5.80
C SER A 50 -18.38 19.04 7.00
N LYS A 51 -18.84 20.29 7.15
CA LYS A 51 -18.50 21.14 8.31
C LYS A 51 -18.93 20.55 9.66
N HIS A 52 -19.88 19.61 9.67
CA HIS A 52 -20.37 18.94 10.87
C HIS A 52 -19.73 17.55 11.07
N SER A 53 -18.88 17.13 10.14
CA SER A 53 -18.16 15.88 10.25
C SER A 53 -16.99 16.00 11.22
N TYR A 54 -16.71 14.92 11.95
CA TYR A 54 -15.56 14.84 12.84
C TYR A 54 -14.94 13.45 12.78
N PHE A 55 -13.64 13.35 13.04
CA PHE A 55 -12.93 12.08 13.03
C PHE A 55 -13.25 11.25 14.28
N ILE A 56 -13.44 9.93 14.11
CA ILE A 56 -13.83 9.04 15.21
C ILE A 56 -12.62 8.22 15.68
N PRO A 57 -12.15 8.39 16.93
CA PRO A 57 -11.13 7.53 17.51
C PRO A 57 -11.70 6.20 18.01
N GLY A 58 -10.87 5.17 18.09
CA GLY A 58 -11.26 3.88 18.67
C GLY A 58 -12.09 2.98 17.75
N VAL A 59 -12.28 3.34 16.48
CA VAL A 59 -12.98 2.52 15.50
C VAL A 59 -12.07 1.39 15.05
N GLU A 60 -12.60 0.17 15.05
CA GLU A 60 -11.89 -0.99 14.50
C GLU A 60 -12.13 -1.12 12.99
N VAL A 61 -11.03 -1.17 12.23
CA VAL A 61 -11.00 -1.29 10.78
C VAL A 61 -10.22 -2.55 10.42
N ARG A 62 -10.83 -3.43 9.62
CA ARG A 62 -10.18 -4.61 9.05
C ARG A 62 -9.55 -4.25 7.71
N ILE A 63 -8.26 -4.52 7.58
CA ILE A 63 -7.48 -4.29 6.37
C ILE A 63 -7.07 -5.66 5.83
N ILE A 64 -7.37 -5.93 4.55
CA ILE A 64 -6.98 -7.16 3.85
C ILE A 64 -6.34 -6.77 2.52
N CYS A 65 -5.07 -7.08 2.35
CA CYS A 65 -4.30 -6.70 1.16
C CYS A 65 -3.53 -7.90 0.62
N ARG A 66 -3.51 -8.01 -0.71
CA ARG A 66 -2.84 -9.05 -1.47
C ARG A 66 -1.78 -8.41 -2.34
N PHE A 67 -0.55 -8.90 -2.21
CA PHE A 67 0.59 -8.46 -2.99
C PHE A 67 1.03 -9.58 -3.92
N ASN A 68 1.44 -9.20 -5.12
CA ASN A 68 2.10 -10.12 -6.04
C ASN A 68 3.46 -10.53 -5.45
N ALA A 69 3.79 -11.82 -5.47
CA ALA A 69 5.08 -12.28 -5.00
C ALA A 69 6.23 -11.69 -5.83
N ALA A 70 7.38 -11.48 -5.19
CA ALA A 70 8.58 -10.94 -5.83
C ALA A 70 9.16 -11.85 -6.94
N SER A 71 8.89 -13.16 -6.88
CA SER A 71 9.33 -14.13 -7.87
C SER A 71 8.37 -14.16 -9.06
N SER A 72 8.82 -13.70 -10.23
CA SER A 72 8.06 -13.78 -11.48
C SER A 72 7.88 -15.22 -12.00
N ARG A 73 8.41 -16.23 -11.31
CA ARG A 73 8.30 -17.65 -11.68
C ARG A 73 7.09 -18.34 -11.05
N THR A 74 6.54 -17.79 -9.97
CA THR A 74 5.38 -18.36 -9.27
C THR A 74 4.23 -17.35 -9.26
N ARG A 75 2.97 -17.82 -9.36
CA ARG A 75 1.76 -16.97 -9.26
C ARG A 75 1.32 -16.79 -7.80
N GLU A 76 2.27 -16.85 -6.87
CA GLU A 76 1.97 -16.77 -5.45
C GLU A 76 1.57 -15.34 -5.08
N MET A 77 0.60 -15.22 -4.17
CA MET A 77 0.14 -13.95 -3.63
C MET A 77 0.31 -13.96 -2.12
N LEU A 78 0.92 -12.90 -1.59
CA LEU A 78 1.05 -12.70 -0.15
C LEU A 78 -0.17 -11.96 0.36
N THR A 79 -0.87 -12.53 1.35
CA THR A 79 -2.04 -11.90 1.96
C THR A 79 -1.70 -11.39 3.35
N PHE A 80 -1.91 -10.09 3.56
CA PHE A 80 -1.84 -9.44 4.87
C PHE A 80 -3.24 -9.11 5.34
N SER A 81 -3.58 -9.54 6.55
CA SER A 81 -4.86 -9.27 7.19
C SER A 81 -4.60 -8.77 8.60
N ALA A 82 -5.11 -7.59 8.91
CA ALA A 82 -4.95 -7.00 10.24
C ALA A 82 -6.14 -6.13 10.60
N ASN A 83 -6.53 -6.18 11.87
CA ASN A 83 -7.42 -5.18 12.45
C ASN A 83 -6.59 -4.03 13.01
N ARG A 84 -7.02 -2.80 12.77
CA ARG A 84 -6.38 -1.58 13.25
C ARG A 84 -7.43 -0.68 13.86
N THR A 85 -7.05 -0.02 14.95
CA THR A 85 -7.91 0.92 15.66
C THR A 85 -7.51 2.33 15.27
N THR A 86 -8.50 3.18 14.99
CA THR A 86 -8.25 4.59 14.68
C THR A 86 -7.70 5.35 15.88
N ASN A 87 -6.73 6.24 15.64
CA ASN A 87 -6.18 7.12 16.67
C ASN A 87 -7.09 8.35 16.91
N LYS A 88 -6.61 9.32 17.72
CA LYS A 88 -7.33 10.57 18.05
C LYS A 88 -7.75 11.41 16.83
N LEU A 89 -7.11 11.21 15.68
CA LEU A 89 -7.41 11.90 14.42
C LEU A 89 -8.27 11.04 13.48
N GLY A 90 -8.82 9.92 13.95
CA GLY A 90 -9.56 8.98 13.12
C GLY A 90 -8.70 8.20 12.12
N LEU A 91 -7.37 8.28 12.23
CA LEU A 91 -6.44 7.62 11.32
C LEU A 91 -6.21 6.18 11.75
N TYR A 92 -6.45 5.24 10.84
CA TYR A 92 -5.92 3.88 10.93
C TYR A 92 -4.67 3.75 10.06
N LYS A 93 -3.70 2.95 10.52
CA LYS A 93 -2.43 2.72 9.82
C LYS A 93 -1.97 1.28 9.98
N LEU A 94 -1.46 0.69 8.91
CA LEU A 94 -0.77 -0.60 8.88
C LEU A 94 0.56 -0.42 8.16
N ASP A 95 1.65 -0.67 8.87
CA ASP A 95 2.99 -0.73 8.28
C ASP A 95 3.38 -2.19 8.06
N ILE A 96 3.86 -2.50 6.86
CA ILE A 96 4.38 -3.79 6.45
C ILE A 96 5.84 -3.55 6.06
N THR A 97 6.75 -4.00 6.93
CA THR A 97 8.19 -3.90 6.74
C THR A 97 8.74 -5.18 6.11
N SER A 98 9.81 -5.06 5.32
CA SER A 98 10.63 -6.20 4.89
C SER A 98 9.96 -7.18 3.93
N LEU A 99 9.26 -6.67 2.92
CA LEU A 99 8.90 -7.51 1.78
C LEU A 99 10.14 -7.74 0.90
N GLU A 100 10.76 -8.91 1.06
CA GLU A 100 11.97 -9.28 0.35
C GLU A 100 11.71 -9.40 -1.16
N GLY A 101 12.59 -8.79 -1.95
CA GLY A 101 12.51 -8.82 -3.42
C GLY A 101 11.42 -7.94 -4.03
N VAL A 102 10.69 -7.16 -3.22
CA VAL A 102 9.67 -6.21 -3.65
C VAL A 102 10.25 -4.80 -3.75
N THR A 103 9.97 -4.12 -4.86
CA THR A 103 10.36 -2.72 -5.10
C THR A 103 9.12 -1.88 -5.35
N CYS A 104 9.07 -0.70 -4.73
CA CYS A 104 7.93 0.23 -4.83
C CYS A 104 7.86 0.95 -6.19
N ALA A 105 9.00 1.10 -6.85
CA ALA A 105 9.21 1.92 -8.03
C ALA A 105 9.31 1.15 -9.36
N GLU A 106 9.17 -0.17 -9.38
CA GLU A 106 9.14 -0.93 -10.64
C GLU A 106 7.79 -0.75 -11.34
N GLU A 107 7.60 0.38 -12.01
CA GLU A 107 6.31 0.76 -12.61
C GLU A 107 6.10 0.36 -14.07
N ALA A 108 7.07 -0.17 -14.81
CA ALA A 108 6.90 -0.32 -16.27
C ALA A 108 6.65 -1.75 -16.79
N GLU A 109 7.20 -2.80 -16.18
CA GLU A 109 7.23 -4.13 -16.83
C GLU A 109 6.45 -5.26 -16.12
N LYS A 110 6.05 -5.10 -14.84
CA LYS A 110 5.47 -6.20 -14.03
C LYS A 110 4.08 -5.96 -13.44
N GLY A 111 3.44 -4.82 -13.71
CA GLY A 111 2.13 -4.47 -13.17
C GLY A 111 2.17 -3.97 -11.72
N SER A 112 0.99 -3.65 -11.15
CA SER A 112 0.89 -3.15 -9.77
C SER A 112 1.41 -4.18 -8.77
N LEU A 113 2.31 -3.75 -7.87
CA LEU A 113 2.81 -4.55 -6.74
C LEU A 113 1.65 -5.11 -5.90
N MET A 114 0.67 -4.25 -5.59
CA MET A 114 -0.51 -4.63 -4.86
C MET A 114 -1.60 -5.09 -5.83
N ALA A 115 -1.99 -6.36 -5.72
CA ALA A 115 -3.02 -6.97 -6.56
C ALA A 115 -4.42 -6.54 -6.13
N SER A 116 -4.67 -6.50 -4.81
CA SER A 116 -5.93 -5.97 -4.25
C SER A 116 -5.70 -5.54 -2.81
N CYS A 117 -6.45 -4.55 -2.33
CA CYS A 117 -6.42 -4.17 -0.92
C CYS A 117 -7.75 -3.51 -0.57
N GLN A 118 -8.25 -3.83 0.61
CA GLN A 118 -9.56 -3.40 1.07
C GLN A 118 -9.48 -3.06 2.55
N ALA A 119 -10.07 -1.93 2.92
CA ALA A 119 -10.35 -1.59 4.31
C ALA A 119 -11.85 -1.62 4.56
N SER A 120 -12.28 -2.15 5.71
CA SER A 120 -13.69 -2.27 6.07
C SER A 120 -13.93 -2.00 7.56
N LEU A 121 -15.03 -1.30 7.86
CA LEU A 121 -15.48 -1.04 9.23
C LEU A 121 -15.96 -2.34 9.88
N ILE A 122 -15.46 -2.63 11.08
CA ILE A 122 -15.97 -3.72 11.93
C ILE A 122 -17.07 -3.19 12.84
N GLY A 123 -16.81 -2.08 13.55
CA GLY A 123 -17.74 -1.49 14.50
C GLY A 123 -17.31 -0.10 14.95
N SER A 124 -18.25 0.67 15.50
CA SER A 124 -18.00 2.00 16.06
C SER A 124 -17.91 1.94 17.58
N SER A 125 -17.03 2.76 18.14
CA SER A 125 -16.95 3.04 19.59
C SER A 125 -17.92 4.15 20.04
N SER A 126 -18.64 4.78 19.10
CA SER A 126 -19.46 5.97 19.35
C SER A 126 -20.96 5.67 19.27
N ASP A 127 -21.70 5.83 20.36
CA ASP A 127 -23.15 5.58 20.41
C ASP A 127 -23.96 6.53 19.50
N SER A 128 -23.53 7.78 19.38
CA SER A 128 -24.19 8.78 18.54
C SER A 128 -23.88 8.65 17.05
N CYS A 129 -22.90 7.83 16.67
CA CYS A 129 -22.42 7.70 15.30
C CYS A 129 -21.90 6.28 15.03
N ASN A 130 -22.85 5.36 14.93
CA ASN A 130 -22.63 3.92 14.87
C ASN A 130 -23.27 3.23 13.66
N VAL A 131 -24.03 3.93 12.83
CA VAL A 131 -24.61 3.35 11.61
C VAL A 131 -23.58 3.47 10.48
N PRO A 132 -23.11 2.38 9.86
CA PRO A 132 -22.15 2.50 8.75
C PRO A 132 -22.77 3.27 7.57
N GLY A 133 -22.04 4.25 7.03
CA GLY A 133 -22.32 4.81 5.71
C GLY A 133 -21.46 4.10 4.67
N TYR A 134 -20.26 4.64 4.40
CA TYR A 134 -19.25 3.90 3.65
C TYR A 134 -18.55 2.89 4.55
N LYS A 135 -18.99 1.63 4.44
CA LYS A 135 -18.47 0.51 5.23
C LYS A 135 -17.14 -0.02 4.71
N THR A 136 -16.89 0.06 3.40
CA THR A 136 -15.75 -0.57 2.74
C THR A 136 -15.15 0.35 1.69
N THR A 137 -13.83 0.31 1.53
CA THR A 137 -13.10 1.06 0.51
C THR A 137 -12.00 0.20 -0.11
N THR A 138 -11.88 0.30 -1.43
CA THR A 138 -10.77 -0.23 -2.25
C THR A 138 -10.04 0.88 -3.00
N ASP A 139 -10.61 2.09 -2.98
CA ASP A 139 -10.10 3.24 -3.71
C ASP A 139 -8.93 3.83 -2.93
N GLN A 140 -7.83 4.03 -3.64
CA GLN A 140 -6.56 4.42 -3.05
C GLN A 140 -5.80 5.42 -3.92
N VAL A 141 -5.07 6.30 -3.26
CA VAL A 141 -4.01 7.11 -3.84
C VAL A 141 -2.68 6.50 -3.41
N VAL A 142 -1.75 6.35 -4.34
CA VAL A 142 -0.45 5.73 -4.08
C VAL A 142 0.65 6.77 -4.18
N PHE A 143 1.44 6.90 -3.12
CA PHE A 143 2.65 7.72 -3.09
C PHE A 143 3.86 6.81 -3.01
N LYS A 144 4.84 7.02 -3.89
CA LYS A 144 6.04 6.18 -3.99
C LYS A 144 7.28 7.03 -3.86
N SER A 145 8.25 6.54 -3.08
CA SER A 145 9.58 7.12 -2.97
C SER A 145 10.61 6.06 -3.37
N GLU A 146 11.26 6.28 -4.52
CA GLU A 146 12.27 5.35 -5.05
C GLU A 146 13.50 5.30 -4.14
N ARG A 147 13.97 6.47 -3.68
CA ARG A 147 15.18 6.60 -2.85
C ARG A 147 15.11 5.82 -1.55
N SER A 148 13.91 5.73 -0.97
CA SER A 148 13.67 5.06 0.32
C SER A 148 12.88 3.75 0.18
N ASN A 149 12.63 3.29 -1.06
CA ASN A 149 11.80 2.14 -1.41
C ASN A 149 10.49 2.07 -0.56
N LEU A 150 9.79 3.21 -0.48
CA LEU A 150 8.59 3.38 0.34
C LEU A 150 7.36 3.52 -0.55
N CYS A 151 6.31 2.76 -0.23
CA CYS A 151 4.99 2.86 -0.82
C CYS A 151 3.99 3.27 0.25
N VAL A 152 3.22 4.31 0.01
CA VAL A 152 2.11 4.72 0.87
C VAL A 152 0.82 4.63 0.09
N TYR A 153 -0.09 3.77 0.56
CA TYR A 153 -1.44 3.59 0.03
C TYR A 153 -2.42 4.31 0.93
N GLY A 154 -2.93 5.45 0.47
CA GLY A 154 -3.93 6.26 1.15
C GLY A 154 -5.33 5.93 0.64
N PHE A 155 -6.19 5.38 1.49
CA PHE A 155 -7.54 4.97 1.13
C PHE A 155 -8.55 6.10 1.27
N THR A 156 -9.58 6.09 0.41
CA THR A 156 -10.77 6.93 0.58
C THR A 156 -11.38 6.68 1.96
N SER A 157 -11.77 7.76 2.65
CA SER A 157 -12.27 7.69 4.01
C SER A 157 -13.53 6.84 4.15
N LEU A 158 -13.58 6.05 5.22
CA LEU A 158 -14.78 5.34 5.67
C LEU A 158 -15.60 6.25 6.59
N ASN A 159 -16.89 5.96 6.76
CA ASN A 159 -17.70 6.73 7.69
C ASN A 159 -18.80 5.94 8.41
N PHE A 160 -19.12 6.45 9.59
CA PHE A 160 -20.38 6.20 10.27
C PHE A 160 -21.27 7.43 10.16
N LYS A 161 -22.55 7.25 10.47
CA LYS A 161 -23.55 8.31 10.57
C LYS A 161 -24.48 8.07 11.77
N PRO A 162 -25.17 9.09 12.25
CA PRO A 162 -26.23 8.93 13.23
C PRO A 162 -27.41 8.13 12.68
N LEU A 163 -28.17 7.50 13.58
CA LEU A 163 -29.41 6.80 13.20
C LEU A 163 -30.46 7.73 12.59
N LYS A 164 -30.52 8.99 13.04
CA LYS A 164 -31.43 10.02 12.52
C LYS A 164 -30.64 11.30 12.21
N LYS A 165 -30.87 11.86 11.02
CA LYS A 165 -30.33 13.17 10.61
C LYS A 165 -30.94 14.26 11.48
N ASN A 166 -30.10 15.13 12.05
CA ASN A 166 -30.55 16.31 12.75
C ASN A 166 -30.82 17.43 11.73
N LEU A 167 -32.10 17.73 11.47
CA LEU A 167 -32.50 18.74 10.47
C LEU A 167 -32.18 20.17 10.91
N ASP A 168 -32.15 20.45 12.21
CA ASP A 168 -31.83 21.79 12.72
C ASP A 168 -30.34 22.10 12.52
N LEU A 169 -29.48 21.09 12.63
CA LEU A 169 -28.04 21.21 12.40
C LEU A 169 -27.68 21.19 10.90
N CYS A 170 -28.24 20.22 10.18
CA CYS A 170 -27.80 19.88 8.82
C CYS A 170 -28.65 20.49 7.72
N GLY A 171 -29.75 21.17 8.06
CA GLY A 171 -30.77 21.56 7.11
C GLY A 171 -31.57 20.38 6.57
N LYS A 172 -32.52 20.69 5.69
CA LYS A 172 -33.33 19.69 4.97
C LYS A 172 -32.44 18.84 4.06
#